data_AF-A0A2G1X329-F1
#
_entry.id   AF-A0A2G1X329-F1
#
_cell.length_a   1.000
_cell.length_b   1.000
_cell.length_c   1.000
_cell.angle_alpha   90.00
_cell.angle_beta   90.00
_cell.angle_gamma   90.00
#
_symmetry.space_group_name_H-M   'P 1'
#
loop_
_entity.id
_entity.type
_entity.pdbx_description
1 polymer ?
#
loop_
_entity_poly.entity_id
_entity_poly.type
_entity_poly.pdbx_seq_one_letter_code
_entity_poly.pdbx_strand_id
1 'polypeptide(L)'
;FKTHKRSPRVLIANSNLVGAWDDWDHFHELESRGLIMYGQMTAGSWAYIGTQGIIQGTFETLAEAARQHFPDREGLRGTITVTAGLGGMGGAQPLAVTMNHGVCIAAEVDEDRIDRRIEMDYCMEKTEDLETAIDLAEDAVANGEPLSVALHMNAADMFDGLLERGFVPDIVTDQTTAHDELEGYYPAGYTVEEADALRKSDPDLYVEESLDTMQRHVKSILEMQER
;
A
#
# COMPACT_ATOMS: atom_id res chain seq x y z
N PHE A 1 5.31 -30.75 23.85
CA PHE A 1 6.17 -31.94 23.76
C PHE A 1 7.52 -31.67 24.43
N LYS A 2 8.17 -32.68 25.02
CA LYS A 2 9.50 -32.53 25.64
C LYS A 2 10.58 -32.49 24.55
N THR A 3 11.44 -31.47 24.58
CA THR A 3 12.60 -31.33 23.68
C THR A 3 13.90 -31.17 24.50
N HIS A 4 14.84 -30.31 24.11
CA HIS A 4 16.10 -30.07 24.84
C HIS A 4 16.43 -28.59 24.98
N LYS A 5 17.39 -28.21 25.84
CA LYS A 5 17.70 -26.80 26.17
C LYS A 5 18.00 -25.90 24.96
N ARG A 6 18.60 -26.45 23.90
CA ARG A 6 18.95 -25.74 22.66
C ARG A 6 17.86 -25.72 21.57
N SER A 7 16.74 -26.40 21.74
CA SER A 7 15.65 -26.34 20.74
C SER A 7 14.95 -24.98 20.78
N PRO A 8 14.24 -24.58 19.72
CA PRO A 8 13.25 -23.51 19.82
C PRO A 8 12.31 -23.73 21.01
N ARG A 9 11.89 -22.63 21.65
CA ARG A 9 10.93 -22.66 22.78
C ARG A 9 9.50 -22.72 22.31
N VAL A 10 9.23 -22.07 21.18
CA VAL A 10 7.92 -22.02 20.55
C VAL A 10 8.12 -22.47 19.10
N LEU A 11 7.24 -23.35 18.63
CA LEU A 11 7.09 -23.71 17.23
C LEU A 11 5.70 -23.25 16.83
N ILE A 12 5.61 -22.45 15.78
CA ILE A 12 4.37 -21.82 15.34
C ILE A 12 4.08 -22.28 13.92
N ALA A 13 2.83 -22.66 13.66
CA ALA A 13 2.30 -22.94 12.34
C ALA A 13 0.93 -22.27 12.25
N ASN A 14 0.86 -21.13 11.56
CA ASN A 14 -0.36 -20.34 11.40
C ASN A 14 -0.84 -20.43 9.95
N SER A 15 -2.16 -20.40 9.74
CA SER A 15 -2.78 -20.26 8.41
C SER A 15 -2.40 -21.32 7.37
N ASN A 16 -1.94 -22.50 7.79
CA ASN A 16 -1.59 -23.57 6.86
C ASN A 16 -2.85 -24.33 6.43
N LEU A 17 -3.15 -24.33 5.15
CA LEU A 17 -4.25 -25.10 4.53
C LEU A 17 -3.70 -26.15 3.57
N VAL A 18 -4.46 -27.22 3.35
CA VAL A 18 -4.11 -28.19 2.32
C VAL A 18 -4.41 -27.56 0.97
N GLY A 19 -3.52 -27.67 -0.02
CA GLY A 19 -3.57 -26.87 -1.25
C GLY A 19 -4.87 -26.93 -2.09
N ALA A 20 -5.74 -27.92 -1.89
CA ALA A 20 -7.06 -27.95 -2.54
C ALA A 20 -8.13 -27.09 -1.83
N TRP A 21 -7.78 -26.49 -0.69
CA TRP A 21 -8.60 -25.65 0.17
C TRP A 21 -7.85 -24.38 0.59
N ASP A 22 -6.77 -24.05 -0.12
CA ASP A 22 -5.91 -22.89 0.19
C ASP A 22 -6.44 -21.66 -0.55
N ASP A 23 -7.63 -21.23 -0.14
CA ASP A 23 -8.38 -20.10 -0.68
C ASP A 23 -9.10 -19.32 0.45
N TRP A 24 -9.49 -18.07 0.15
CA TRP A 24 -10.12 -17.18 1.12
C TRP A 24 -11.51 -17.64 1.55
N ASP A 25 -12.29 -18.25 0.65
CA ASP A 25 -13.61 -18.80 0.98
C ASP A 25 -13.52 -19.82 2.12
N HIS A 26 -12.60 -20.79 1.99
CA HIS A 26 -12.40 -21.80 3.02
C HIS A 26 -11.74 -21.23 4.27
N PHE A 27 -10.83 -20.26 4.12
CA PHE A 27 -10.23 -19.54 5.23
C PHE A 27 -11.32 -18.86 6.09
N HIS A 28 -12.21 -18.08 5.49
CA HIS A 28 -13.27 -17.37 6.21
C HIS A 28 -14.35 -18.32 6.77
N GLU A 29 -14.62 -19.45 6.10
CA GLU A 29 -15.46 -20.51 6.68
C GLU A 29 -14.90 -20.99 8.01
N LEU A 30 -13.59 -21.30 8.07
CA LEU A 30 -12.91 -21.74 9.29
C LEU A 30 -12.83 -20.61 10.33
N GLU A 31 -12.64 -19.37 9.90
CA GLU A 31 -12.54 -18.19 10.77
C GLU A 31 -13.87 -17.93 11.49
N SER A 32 -14.99 -18.00 10.77
CA SER A 32 -16.34 -17.85 11.34
C SER A 32 -16.64 -18.90 12.43
N ARG A 33 -15.94 -20.05 12.37
CA ARG A 33 -16.03 -21.16 13.34
C ARG A 33 -14.97 -21.08 14.44
N GLY A 34 -14.10 -20.07 14.41
CA GLY A 34 -12.99 -19.88 15.36
C GLY A 34 -11.88 -20.92 15.25
N LEU A 35 -11.67 -21.50 14.05
CA LEU A 35 -10.74 -22.62 13.81
C LEU A 35 -9.44 -22.21 13.11
N ILE A 36 -9.36 -20.97 12.62
CA ILE A 36 -8.17 -20.44 11.96
C ILE A 36 -7.92 -19.01 12.41
N MET A 37 -6.71 -18.52 12.12
CA MET A 37 -6.28 -17.14 12.34
C MET A 37 -5.32 -16.77 11.20
N TYR A 38 -5.38 -15.51 10.75
CA TYR A 38 -4.44 -15.01 9.75
C TYR A 38 -3.15 -14.58 10.44
N GLY A 39 -2.06 -15.31 10.19
CA GLY A 39 -0.78 -15.08 10.84
C GLY A 39 0.05 -13.97 10.19
N GLN A 40 -0.25 -13.61 8.94
CA GLN A 40 0.64 -12.81 8.10
C GLN A 40 2.08 -13.38 8.19
N MET A 41 3.11 -12.53 8.19
CA MET A 41 4.50 -12.92 8.42
C MET A 41 4.91 -12.68 9.88
N THR A 42 4.92 -11.42 10.31
CA THR A 42 5.50 -11.01 11.61
C THR A 42 4.47 -10.82 12.72
N ALA A 43 3.18 -10.74 12.37
CA ALA A 43 2.08 -10.62 13.32
C ALA A 43 1.93 -11.91 14.15
N GLY A 44 1.66 -13.03 13.50
CA GLY A 44 1.47 -14.34 14.13
C GLY A 44 2.76 -14.98 14.67
N SER A 45 3.93 -14.39 14.34
CA SER A 45 5.24 -14.83 14.85
C SER A 45 5.86 -13.90 15.89
N TRP A 46 5.15 -12.82 16.26
CA TRP A 46 5.52 -11.89 17.35
C TRP A 46 6.85 -11.16 17.13
N ALA A 47 7.08 -10.72 15.89
CA ALA A 47 8.28 -10.01 15.50
C ALA A 47 7.99 -8.67 14.79
N TYR A 48 6.73 -8.20 14.81
CA TYR A 48 6.35 -6.92 14.22
C TYR A 48 6.88 -5.76 15.07
N ILE A 49 7.55 -4.80 14.42
CA ILE A 49 8.16 -3.63 15.08
C ILE A 49 7.60 -2.31 14.51
N GLY A 50 6.38 -2.33 14.00
CA GLY A 50 5.79 -1.19 13.31
C GLY A 50 6.31 -1.03 11.88
N THR A 51 6.05 0.13 11.29
CA THR A 51 6.47 0.52 9.94
C THR A 51 7.99 0.38 9.71
N GLN A 52 8.79 0.52 10.78
CA GLN A 52 10.24 0.32 10.75
C GLN A 52 10.65 -1.09 10.28
N GLY A 53 9.78 -2.09 10.43
CA GLY A 53 10.07 -3.46 9.99
C GLY A 53 10.29 -3.60 8.48
N ILE A 54 9.72 -2.69 7.67
CA ILE A 54 9.81 -2.74 6.20
C ILE A 54 10.54 -1.56 5.58
N ILE A 55 10.71 -0.44 6.30
CA ILE A 55 11.27 0.80 5.73
C ILE A 55 12.59 0.58 4.99
N GLN A 56 13.51 -0.22 5.53
CA GLN A 56 14.77 -0.51 4.86
C GLN A 56 14.56 -1.30 3.56
N GLY A 57 13.65 -2.29 3.55
CA GLY A 57 13.34 -3.06 2.36
C GLY A 57 12.74 -2.18 1.25
N THR A 58 11.81 -1.30 1.60
CA THR A 58 11.22 -0.33 0.66
C THR A 58 12.27 0.66 0.16
N PHE A 59 13.11 1.20 1.06
CA PHE A 59 14.22 2.09 0.70
C PHE A 59 15.19 1.43 -0.27
N GLU A 60 15.65 0.20 -0.01
CA GLU A 60 16.60 -0.52 -0.87
C GLU A 60 15.99 -0.88 -2.22
N THR A 61 14.69 -1.20 -2.26
CA THR A 61 13.96 -1.46 -3.52
C THR A 61 13.98 -0.22 -4.41
N LEU A 62 13.64 0.94 -3.83
CA LEU A 62 13.63 2.22 -4.55
C LEU A 62 15.05 2.69 -4.90
N ALA A 63 16.03 2.48 -4.01
CA ALA A 63 17.44 2.77 -4.28
C ALA A 63 17.99 1.93 -5.42
N GLU A 64 17.58 0.65 -5.51
CA GLU A 64 17.96 -0.22 -6.61
C GLU A 64 17.28 0.18 -7.92
N ALA A 65 15.99 0.49 -7.90
CA ALA A 65 15.28 1.04 -9.06
C ALA A 65 15.98 2.34 -9.55
N ALA A 66 16.38 3.22 -8.63
CA ALA A 66 17.13 4.42 -8.94
C ALA A 66 18.47 4.11 -9.62
N ARG A 67 19.24 3.16 -9.11
CA ARG A 67 20.51 2.75 -9.74
C ARG A 67 20.33 2.18 -11.16
N GLN A 68 19.23 1.47 -11.42
CA GLN A 68 18.97 0.86 -12.72
C GLN A 68 18.44 1.87 -13.75
N HIS A 69 17.53 2.75 -13.34
CA HIS A 69 16.77 3.60 -14.26
C HIS A 69 17.21 5.07 -14.26
N PHE A 70 17.82 5.54 -13.17
CA PHE A 70 18.29 6.91 -12.99
C PHE A 70 19.77 6.96 -12.53
N PRO A 71 20.71 6.25 -13.20
CA PRO A 71 22.09 6.06 -12.73
C PRO A 71 22.90 7.36 -12.58
N ASP A 72 22.49 8.42 -13.27
CA ASP A 72 23.14 9.74 -13.23
C ASP A 72 22.61 10.65 -12.11
N ARG A 73 21.69 10.15 -11.27
CA ARG A 73 21.06 10.90 -10.16
C ARG A 73 21.51 10.40 -8.80
N GLU A 74 21.46 11.27 -7.80
CA GLU A 74 21.59 10.86 -6.40
C GLU A 74 20.26 10.26 -5.94
N GLY A 75 20.13 8.93 -6.07
CA GLY A 75 18.89 8.24 -5.79
C GLY A 75 17.78 8.66 -6.74
N LEU A 76 16.62 8.99 -6.18
CA LEU A 76 15.40 9.42 -6.86
C LEU A 76 15.27 10.94 -7.02
N ARG A 77 16.36 11.71 -6.83
CA ARG A 77 16.30 13.17 -6.95
C ARG A 77 15.68 13.61 -8.28
N GLY A 78 14.69 14.51 -8.19
CA GLY A 78 13.97 15.04 -9.34
C GLY A 78 13.09 14.01 -10.07
N THR A 79 12.72 12.92 -9.40
CA THR A 79 11.71 11.95 -9.89
C THR A 79 10.46 12.01 -9.02
N ILE A 80 9.33 11.68 -9.62
CA ILE A 80 8.04 11.52 -8.94
C ILE A 80 7.70 10.03 -8.90
N THR A 81 7.45 9.51 -7.71
CA THR A 81 6.90 8.18 -7.45
C THR A 81 5.43 8.31 -7.07
N VAL A 82 4.55 7.58 -7.74
CA VAL A 82 3.13 7.47 -7.37
C VAL A 82 2.85 6.07 -6.85
N THR A 83 2.16 5.99 -5.72
CA THR A 83 1.75 4.72 -5.10
C THR A 83 0.43 4.86 -4.36
N ALA A 84 -0.06 3.78 -3.76
CA ALA A 84 -1.20 3.78 -2.87
C ALA A 84 -1.01 2.86 -1.65
N GLY A 85 -1.85 3.08 -0.64
CA GLY A 85 -1.88 2.34 0.62
C GLY A 85 -0.91 2.90 1.66
N LEU A 86 -1.46 3.56 2.68
CA LEU A 86 -0.72 4.06 3.84
C LEU A 86 -1.06 3.24 5.10
N GLY A 87 -1.19 1.92 4.92
CA GLY A 87 -1.36 0.95 6.01
C GLY A 87 -0.10 0.77 6.88
N GLY A 88 -0.10 -0.23 7.76
CA GLY A 88 1.03 -0.47 8.69
C GLY A 88 2.37 -0.66 7.99
N MET A 89 2.36 -1.30 6.82
CA MET A 89 3.54 -1.51 5.97
C MET A 89 3.62 -0.45 4.87
N GLY A 90 2.50 -0.18 4.19
CA GLY A 90 2.39 0.83 3.12
C GLY A 90 2.77 2.25 3.52
N GLY A 91 2.58 2.60 4.80
CA GLY A 91 3.03 3.89 5.34
C GLY A 91 4.55 4.10 5.32
N ALA A 92 5.36 3.07 5.01
CA ALA A 92 6.81 3.22 4.83
C ALA A 92 7.18 3.88 3.49
N GLN A 93 6.30 3.81 2.49
CA GLN A 93 6.61 4.23 1.12
C GLN A 93 7.01 5.71 1.01
N PRO A 94 6.28 6.67 1.60
CA PRO A 94 6.60 8.09 1.39
C PRO A 94 7.95 8.47 2.03
N LEU A 95 8.24 7.95 3.22
CA LEU A 95 9.56 8.09 3.84
C LEU A 95 10.67 7.42 3.02
N ALA A 96 10.44 6.23 2.48
CA ALA A 96 11.44 5.52 1.68
C ALA A 96 11.80 6.28 0.38
N VAL A 97 10.82 6.90 -0.27
CA VAL A 97 11.03 7.74 -1.46
C VAL A 97 11.82 8.99 -1.10
N THR A 98 11.43 9.69 -0.04
CA THR A 98 12.10 10.94 0.41
C THR A 98 13.50 10.70 0.97
N MET A 99 13.75 9.55 1.62
CA MET A 99 15.10 9.09 1.98
C MET A 99 15.98 8.85 0.75
N ASN A 100 15.38 8.50 -0.40
CA ASN A 100 16.06 8.43 -1.70
C ASN A 100 16.07 9.78 -2.43
N HIS A 101 15.75 10.89 -1.76
CA HIS A 101 15.70 12.25 -2.33
C HIS A 101 14.60 12.49 -3.38
N GLY A 102 13.65 11.56 -3.54
CA GLY A 102 12.56 11.67 -4.50
C GLY A 102 11.33 12.38 -3.95
N VAL A 103 10.34 12.53 -4.83
CA VAL A 103 9.00 13.05 -4.50
C VAL A 103 7.99 11.91 -4.57
N CYS A 104 7.08 11.83 -3.59
CA CYS A 104 6.06 10.79 -3.50
C CYS A 104 4.66 11.38 -3.45
N ILE A 105 3.74 10.84 -4.26
CA ILE A 105 2.29 10.99 -4.07
C ILE A 105 1.74 9.60 -3.70
N ALA A 106 1.07 9.51 -2.56
CA ALA A 106 0.52 8.24 -2.06
C ALA A 106 -0.98 8.37 -1.79
N ALA A 107 -1.82 7.66 -2.54
CA ALA A 107 -3.25 7.59 -2.28
C ALA A 107 -3.56 6.74 -1.03
N GLU A 108 -4.50 7.22 -0.22
CA GLU A 108 -5.10 6.48 0.90
C GLU A 108 -6.55 6.93 1.06
N VAL A 109 -7.44 5.99 1.33
CA VAL A 109 -8.90 6.24 1.47
C VAL A 109 -9.29 6.57 2.91
N ASP A 110 -8.47 6.15 3.87
CA ASP A 110 -8.73 6.30 5.30
C ASP A 110 -7.89 7.44 5.88
N GLU A 111 -8.52 8.59 6.14
CA GLU A 111 -7.86 9.79 6.64
C GLU A 111 -7.12 9.55 7.98
N ASP A 112 -7.65 8.70 8.86
CA ASP A 112 -6.99 8.36 10.13
C ASP A 112 -5.63 7.68 9.87
N ARG A 113 -5.51 6.91 8.77
CA ARG A 113 -4.23 6.32 8.38
C ARG A 113 -3.26 7.37 7.90
N ILE A 114 -3.73 8.36 7.12
CA ILE A 114 -2.91 9.48 6.65
C ILE A 114 -2.36 10.25 7.84
N ASP A 115 -3.24 10.68 8.74
CA ASP A 115 -2.90 11.49 9.91
C ASP A 115 -1.86 10.79 10.78
N ARG A 116 -2.04 9.48 11.00
CA ARG A 116 -1.05 8.67 11.74
C ARG A 116 0.33 8.65 11.09
N ARG A 117 0.45 8.75 9.76
CA ARG A 117 1.76 8.75 9.07
C ARG A 117 2.42 10.11 9.18
N ILE A 118 1.63 11.18 9.14
CA ILE A 118 2.13 12.54 9.39
C ILE A 118 2.60 12.67 10.84
N GLU A 119 1.79 12.23 11.82
CA GLU A 119 2.16 12.26 13.24
C GLU A 119 3.45 11.49 13.56
N MET A 120 3.76 10.47 12.76
CA MET A 120 4.97 9.65 12.90
C MET A 120 6.16 10.13 12.06
N ASP A 121 6.04 11.24 11.34
CA ASP A 121 7.03 11.75 10.38
C ASP A 121 7.36 10.77 9.23
N TYR A 122 6.40 9.93 8.85
CA TYR A 122 6.50 9.01 7.70
C TYR A 122 5.92 9.57 6.39
N CYS A 123 5.16 10.67 6.48
CA CYS A 123 4.63 11.45 5.37
C CYS A 123 4.65 12.93 5.76
N MET A 124 4.84 13.85 4.80
CA MET A 124 5.07 15.27 5.09
C MET A 124 3.79 16.11 4.99
N GLU A 125 3.04 15.93 3.91
CA GLU A 125 1.86 16.75 3.59
C GLU A 125 0.64 15.86 3.29
N LYS A 126 -0.57 16.42 3.42
CA LYS A 126 -1.79 15.79 2.90
C LYS A 126 -2.64 16.78 2.11
N THR A 127 -3.38 16.25 1.14
CA THR A 127 -4.42 16.97 0.38
C THR A 127 -5.51 16.01 -0.04
N GLU A 128 -6.69 16.52 -0.39
CA GLU A 128 -7.80 15.76 -0.98
C GLU A 128 -7.96 16.05 -2.49
N ASP A 129 -7.16 17.00 -3.01
CA ASP A 129 -7.23 17.47 -4.37
C ASP A 129 -6.03 16.97 -5.19
N LEU A 130 -6.33 16.24 -6.26
CA LEU A 130 -5.32 15.63 -7.13
C LEU A 130 -4.47 16.67 -7.85
N GLU A 131 -5.05 17.79 -8.28
CA GLU A 131 -4.32 18.85 -8.98
C GLU A 131 -3.31 19.51 -8.04
N THR A 132 -3.72 19.82 -6.82
CA THR A 132 -2.85 20.31 -5.76
C THR A 132 -1.71 19.33 -5.46
N ALA A 133 -1.98 18.02 -5.42
CA ALA A 133 -0.94 17.00 -5.19
C ALA A 133 0.11 16.98 -6.32
N ILE A 134 -0.34 17.11 -7.57
CA ILE A 134 0.55 17.18 -8.75
C ILE A 134 1.38 18.46 -8.70
N ASP A 135 0.76 19.62 -8.48
CA ASP A 135 1.44 20.92 -8.43
C ASP A 135 2.54 20.93 -7.36
N LEU A 136 2.23 20.45 -6.15
CA LEU A 136 3.21 20.31 -5.06
C LEU A 136 4.38 19.40 -5.47
N ALA A 137 4.09 18.31 -6.16
CA ALA A 137 5.10 17.35 -6.56
C ALA A 137 6.03 17.90 -7.66
N GLU A 138 5.47 18.57 -8.67
CA GLU A 138 6.23 19.21 -9.75
C GLU A 138 7.09 20.36 -9.22
N ASP A 139 6.56 21.19 -8.31
CA ASP A 139 7.31 22.26 -7.66
C ASP A 139 8.48 21.72 -6.84
N ALA A 140 8.28 20.65 -6.07
CA ALA A 140 9.34 19.99 -5.30
C ALA A 140 10.44 19.43 -6.22
N VAL A 141 10.06 18.78 -7.33
CA VAL A 141 11.01 18.31 -8.35
C VAL A 141 11.79 19.46 -8.97
N ALA A 142 11.12 20.56 -9.33
CA ALA A 142 11.77 21.74 -9.92
C ALA A 142 12.79 22.39 -8.98
N ASN A 143 12.52 22.37 -7.67
CA ASN A 143 13.41 22.87 -6.63
C ASN A 143 14.47 21.85 -6.18
N GLY A 144 14.36 20.59 -6.62
CA GLY A 144 15.27 19.50 -6.24
C GLY A 144 15.11 19.05 -4.79
N GLU A 145 13.93 19.26 -4.20
CA GLU A 145 13.61 18.98 -2.81
C GLU A 145 12.82 17.66 -2.69
N PRO A 146 13.14 16.81 -1.70
CA PRO A 146 12.31 15.64 -1.43
C PRO A 146 10.98 16.08 -0.80
N LEU A 147 9.89 15.46 -1.23
CA LEU A 147 8.55 15.73 -0.71
C LEU A 147 7.75 14.42 -0.66
N SER A 148 6.83 14.32 0.30
CA SER A 148 5.81 13.27 0.27
C SER A 148 4.44 13.85 0.56
N VAL A 149 3.48 13.55 -0.31
CA VAL A 149 2.09 14.02 -0.22
C VAL A 149 1.18 12.80 -0.14
N ALA A 150 0.43 12.68 0.96
CA ALA A 150 -0.69 11.78 1.05
C ALA A 150 -1.90 12.40 0.34
N LEU A 151 -2.50 11.67 -0.60
CA LEU A 151 -3.72 12.09 -1.28
C LEU A 151 -4.90 11.30 -0.71
N HIS A 152 -5.84 11.98 -0.05
CA HIS A 152 -7.06 11.37 0.47
C HIS A 152 -8.01 11.07 -0.70
N MET A 153 -7.85 9.90 -1.31
CA MET A 153 -8.53 9.48 -2.52
C MET A 153 -8.43 7.96 -2.70
N ASN A 154 -9.42 7.35 -3.38
CA ASN A 154 -9.28 5.97 -3.83
C ASN A 154 -8.15 5.84 -4.85
N ALA A 155 -7.32 4.80 -4.72
CA ALA A 155 -6.19 4.57 -5.61
C ALA A 155 -6.60 4.53 -7.08
N ALA A 156 -7.70 3.82 -7.40
CA ALA A 156 -8.18 3.71 -8.78
C ALA A 156 -8.59 5.08 -9.35
N ASP A 157 -9.25 5.93 -8.55
CA ASP A 157 -9.65 7.27 -8.97
C ASP A 157 -8.45 8.21 -9.15
N MET A 158 -7.43 8.08 -8.29
CA MET A 158 -6.16 8.81 -8.48
C MET A 158 -5.50 8.42 -9.80
N PHE A 159 -5.29 7.13 -10.05
CA PHE A 159 -4.59 6.66 -11.26
C PHE A 159 -5.35 7.02 -12.55
N ASP A 160 -6.67 6.91 -12.55
CA ASP A 160 -7.50 7.39 -13.66
C ASP A 160 -7.35 8.90 -13.86
N GLY A 161 -7.45 9.68 -12.78
CA GLY A 161 -7.32 11.13 -12.83
C GLY A 161 -5.94 11.62 -13.31
N LEU A 162 -4.87 10.88 -13.03
CA LEU A 162 -3.52 11.12 -13.54
C LEU A 162 -3.45 10.87 -15.05
N LEU A 163 -3.99 9.75 -15.53
CA LEU A 163 -4.03 9.41 -16.95
C LEU A 163 -4.84 10.43 -17.77
N GLU A 164 -5.99 10.87 -17.26
CA GLU A 164 -6.84 11.90 -17.86
C GLU A 164 -6.10 13.23 -18.06
N ARG A 165 -5.23 13.58 -17.11
CA ARG A 165 -4.39 14.79 -17.15
C ARG A 165 -3.14 14.60 -18.01
N GLY A 166 -2.88 13.39 -18.50
CA GLY A 166 -1.64 13.06 -19.21
C GLY A 166 -0.39 13.08 -18.32
N PHE A 167 -0.57 12.99 -17.00
CA PHE A 167 0.51 12.94 -16.04
C PHE A 167 1.00 11.49 -15.89
N VAL A 168 2.25 11.24 -16.23
CA VAL A 168 2.90 9.92 -16.08
C VAL A 168 4.11 10.10 -15.15
N PRO A 169 4.10 9.52 -13.95
CA PRO A 169 5.21 9.63 -13.01
C PRO A 169 6.40 8.76 -13.45
N ASP A 170 7.59 9.05 -12.91
CA ASP A 170 8.80 8.29 -13.22
C ASP A 170 8.77 6.85 -12.66
N ILE A 171 8.10 6.65 -11.52
CA ILE A 171 7.90 5.34 -10.88
C ILE A 171 6.44 5.19 -10.47
N VAL A 172 5.87 4.01 -10.75
CA VAL A 172 4.56 3.59 -10.28
C VAL A 172 4.69 2.29 -9.50
N THR A 173 3.99 2.18 -8.37
CA THR A 173 3.83 0.93 -7.61
C THR A 173 2.52 0.97 -6.82
N ASP A 174 2.23 -0.09 -6.08
CA ASP A 174 1.10 -0.16 -5.15
C ASP A 174 1.48 -0.91 -3.87
N GLN A 175 0.85 -0.54 -2.75
CA GLN A 175 0.90 -1.31 -1.50
C GLN A 175 -0.44 -1.27 -0.74
N THR A 176 -1.56 -1.17 -1.46
CA THR A 176 -2.87 -1.45 -0.88
C THR A 176 -2.94 -2.89 -0.38
N THR A 177 -3.93 -3.19 0.46
CA THR A 177 -4.14 -4.56 0.99
C THR A 177 -4.89 -5.42 -0.03
N ALA A 178 -4.46 -5.42 -1.30
CA ALA A 178 -5.11 -6.15 -2.40
C ALA A 178 -5.02 -7.69 -2.29
N HIS A 179 -4.33 -8.21 -1.26
CA HIS A 179 -4.24 -9.64 -1.01
C HIS A 179 -5.46 -10.21 -0.27
N ASP A 180 -6.34 -9.35 0.22
CA ASP A 180 -7.57 -9.68 0.92
C ASP A 180 -8.65 -8.71 0.39
N GLU A 181 -9.42 -9.19 -0.58
CA GLU A 181 -10.45 -8.43 -1.28
C GLU A 181 -11.63 -8.06 -0.37
N LEU A 182 -11.84 -8.76 0.74
CA LEU A 182 -12.95 -8.51 1.66
C LEU A 182 -12.58 -7.47 2.72
N GLU A 183 -11.42 -7.61 3.35
CA GLU A 183 -11.02 -6.73 4.48
C GLU A 183 -10.07 -5.61 4.05
N GLY A 184 -9.39 -5.77 2.93
CA GLY A 184 -8.19 -5.00 2.62
C GLY A 184 -8.35 -3.84 1.66
N TYR A 185 -9.13 -4.02 0.60
CA TYR A 185 -9.23 -3.07 -0.50
C TYR A 185 -10.62 -2.42 -0.52
N TYR A 186 -10.68 -1.09 -0.61
CA TYR A 186 -11.94 -0.36 -0.59
C TYR A 186 -12.45 -0.17 -2.03
N PRO A 187 -13.72 -0.53 -2.32
CA PRO A 187 -14.32 -0.27 -3.62
C PRO A 187 -14.42 1.24 -3.85
N ALA A 188 -14.26 1.67 -5.11
CA ALA A 188 -14.40 3.08 -5.46
C ALA A 188 -15.87 3.53 -5.41
N GLY A 189 -16.09 4.83 -5.18
CA GLY A 189 -17.43 5.41 -5.11
C GLY A 189 -18.10 5.37 -3.74
N TYR A 190 -17.38 4.95 -2.71
CA TYR A 190 -17.85 4.89 -1.31
C TYR A 190 -16.95 5.71 -0.40
N THR A 191 -17.52 6.28 0.66
CA THR A 191 -16.72 6.63 1.84
C THR A 191 -16.28 5.37 2.58
N VAL A 192 -15.30 5.51 3.50
CA VAL A 192 -14.86 4.40 4.36
C VAL A 192 -16.03 3.82 5.15
N GLU A 193 -16.90 4.66 5.71
CA GLU A 193 -18.05 4.22 6.49
C GLU A 193 -19.09 3.47 5.64
N GLU A 194 -19.31 3.93 4.41
CA GLU A 194 -20.25 3.28 3.49
C GLU A 194 -19.72 1.91 3.03
N ALA A 195 -18.44 1.84 2.68
CA ALA A 195 -17.77 0.59 2.33
C ALA A 195 -17.76 -0.41 3.52
N ASP A 196 -17.49 0.06 4.73
CA ASP A 196 -17.55 -0.75 5.95
C ASP A 196 -18.96 -1.26 6.26
N ALA A 197 -20.00 -0.49 5.94
CA ALA A 197 -21.37 -0.92 6.04
C ALA A 197 -21.68 -1.99 4.99
N LEU A 198 -21.25 -1.77 3.74
CA LEU A 198 -21.41 -2.71 2.63
C LEU A 198 -20.75 -4.07 2.95
N ARG A 199 -19.49 -4.06 3.43
CA ARG A 199 -18.75 -5.28 3.83
C ARG A 199 -19.53 -6.15 4.79
N LYS A 200 -20.29 -5.54 5.71
CA LYS A 200 -21.09 -6.24 6.71
C LYS A 200 -22.46 -6.69 6.18
N SER A 201 -23.10 -5.89 5.34
CA SER A 201 -24.45 -6.17 4.86
C SER A 201 -24.48 -7.11 3.66
N ASP A 202 -23.49 -7.00 2.78
CA ASP A 202 -23.37 -7.74 1.52
C ASP A 202 -21.88 -7.96 1.16
N PRO A 203 -21.21 -8.90 1.84
CA PRO A 203 -19.77 -9.16 1.61
C PRO A 203 -19.47 -9.64 0.19
N ASP A 204 -20.41 -10.34 -0.46
CA ASP A 204 -20.24 -10.82 -1.83
C ASP A 204 -20.18 -9.63 -2.80
N LEU A 205 -21.10 -8.66 -2.66
CA LEU A 205 -21.08 -7.43 -3.46
C LEU A 205 -19.84 -6.58 -3.17
N TYR A 206 -19.42 -6.48 -1.89
CA TYR A 206 -18.19 -5.78 -1.52
C TYR A 206 -16.97 -6.34 -2.27
N VAL A 207 -16.85 -7.68 -2.30
CA VAL A 207 -15.76 -8.37 -2.98
C VAL A 207 -15.82 -8.13 -4.48
N GLU A 208 -16.99 -8.26 -5.11
CA GLU A 208 -17.18 -7.98 -6.54
C GLU A 208 -16.71 -6.57 -6.91
N GLU A 209 -17.19 -5.54 -6.19
CA GLU A 209 -16.84 -4.15 -6.49
C GLU A 209 -15.38 -3.81 -6.15
N SER A 210 -14.80 -4.46 -5.14
CA SER A 210 -13.38 -4.33 -4.81
C SER A 210 -12.51 -4.91 -5.92
N LEU A 211 -12.84 -6.09 -6.46
CA LEU A 211 -12.14 -6.71 -7.58
C LEU A 211 -12.25 -5.88 -8.85
N ASP A 212 -13.44 -5.33 -9.16
CA ASP A 212 -13.63 -4.42 -10.29
C ASP A 212 -12.76 -3.15 -10.14
N THR A 213 -12.68 -2.62 -8.93
CA THR A 213 -11.84 -1.46 -8.61
C THR A 213 -10.35 -1.78 -8.75
N MET A 214 -9.90 -2.94 -8.28
CA MET A 214 -8.52 -3.42 -8.47
C MET A 214 -8.19 -3.60 -9.95
N GLN A 215 -9.11 -4.16 -10.74
CA GLN A 215 -8.93 -4.33 -12.18
C GLN A 215 -8.70 -2.99 -12.88
N ARG A 216 -9.53 -1.98 -12.55
CA ARG A 216 -9.38 -0.62 -13.05
C ARG A 216 -8.03 -0.02 -12.66
N HIS A 217 -7.66 -0.12 -11.39
CA HIS A 217 -6.37 0.34 -10.88
C HIS A 217 -5.19 -0.28 -11.64
N VAL A 218 -5.13 -1.61 -11.77
CA VAL A 218 -4.04 -2.30 -12.49
C VAL A 218 -4.00 -1.92 -13.96
N LYS A 219 -5.16 -1.77 -14.60
CA LYS A 219 -5.23 -1.33 -16.00
C LYS A 219 -4.58 0.05 -16.18
N SER A 220 -4.83 0.97 -15.26
CA SER A 220 -4.24 2.31 -15.30
C SER A 220 -2.73 2.28 -15.08
N ILE A 221 -2.22 1.42 -14.20
CA ILE A 221 -0.76 1.18 -14.05
C ILE A 221 -0.14 0.64 -15.35
N LEU A 222 -0.79 -0.34 -15.99
CA LEU A 222 -0.31 -0.91 -17.25
C LEU A 222 -0.28 0.13 -18.37
N GLU A 223 -1.31 0.99 -18.44
CA GLU A 223 -1.34 2.07 -19.42
C GLU A 223 -0.23 3.10 -19.16
N MET A 224 0.08 3.43 -17.91
CA MET A 224 1.23 4.28 -17.58
C MET A 224 2.56 3.62 -17.96
N GLN A 225 2.70 2.31 -17.80
CA GLN A 225 3.92 1.57 -18.19
C GLN A 225 4.16 1.59 -19.71
N GLU A 226 3.11 1.67 -20.52
CA GLU A 226 3.22 1.75 -21.99
C GLU A 226 3.66 3.12 -22.50
N ARG A 227 3.57 4.17 -21.67
CA ARG A 227 3.89 5.57 -22.01
C ARG A 227 5.34 5.92 -21.66
#